data_AF-A0A7U6GDD9-F1
#
_entry.id   AF-A0A7U6GDD9-F1
#
_cell.length_a   1.000
_cell.length_b   1.000
_cell.length_c   1.000
_cell.angle_alpha   90.00
_cell.angle_beta   90.00
_cell.angle_gamma   90.00
#
_symmetry.space_group_name_H-M   'P 1'
#
loop_
_entity.id
_entity.type
_entity.pdbx_description
1 polymer ?
#
loop_
_entity_poly.entity_id
_entity_poly.type
_entity_poly.pdbx_seq_one_letter_code
_entity_poly.pdbx_strand_id
1 'polypeptide(L)' 'MAEKVLNEGDLILEDGTVIPKEMRTRCEIWSRPVGYLRPVQHWNNGKREEFRERKRFKVEDSK' A
#
# COMPACT_ATOMS: atom_id res chain seq x y z
N MET A 1 13.59 -30.88 -8.38
CA MET A 1 12.98 -29.57 -8.67
C MET A 1 11.62 -29.57 -7.99
N ALA A 2 11.47 -28.98 -6.81
CA ALA A 2 10.17 -29.00 -6.12
C ALA A 2 9.21 -28.04 -6.85
N GLU A 3 8.09 -28.55 -7.35
CA GLU A 3 6.94 -27.74 -7.74
C GLU A 3 6.58 -26.86 -6.55
N LYS A 4 6.83 -25.55 -6.65
CA LYS A 4 6.38 -24.61 -5.64
C LYS A 4 4.88 -24.47 -5.80
N VAL A 5 4.14 -25.19 -4.97
CA VAL A 5 2.68 -25.05 -4.84
C VAL A 5 2.41 -23.62 -4.37
N LEU A 6 1.93 -22.77 -5.27
CA LEU A 6 1.49 -21.41 -4.94
C LEU A 6 0.17 -21.52 -4.19
N ASN A 7 0.12 -21.00 -2.96
CA ASN A 7 -1.10 -20.95 -2.17
C ASN A 7 -1.80 -19.60 -2.38
N GLU A 8 -3.10 -19.56 -2.12
CA GLU A 8 -3.89 -18.34 -2.23
C GLU A 8 -3.39 -17.27 -1.25
N GLY A 9 -2.87 -16.16 -1.79
CA GLY A 9 -2.39 -15.01 -1.02
C GLY A 9 -0.87 -14.93 -0.84
N ASP A 10 -0.09 -15.81 -1.48
CA ASP A 10 1.37 -15.69 -1.59
C ASP A 10 1.78 -14.44 -2.40
N LEU A 11 2.92 -13.82 -2.03
CA LEU A 11 3.44 -12.59 -2.63
C LEU A 11 4.61 -13.00 -3.48
N ILE A 12 4.55 -12.59 -4.74
CA ILE A 12 5.59 -12.82 -5.73
C ILE A 12 6.30 -11.48 -5.94
N LEU A 13 7.58 -11.45 -5.61
CA LEU A 13 8.45 -10.31 -5.89
C LEU A 13 8.92 -10.34 -7.36
N GLU A 14 9.40 -9.21 -7.88
CA GLU A 14 9.82 -9.08 -9.29
C GLU A 14 10.99 -10.01 -9.67
N ASP A 15 11.80 -10.40 -8.69
CA ASP A 15 12.93 -11.35 -8.82
C ASP A 15 12.50 -12.83 -8.80
N GLY A 16 11.20 -13.11 -8.67
CA GLY A 16 10.67 -14.48 -8.56
C GLY A 16 10.72 -15.08 -7.16
N THR A 17 11.10 -14.30 -6.14
CA THR A 17 11.04 -14.72 -4.74
C THR A 17 9.58 -14.79 -4.28
N VAL A 18 9.18 -15.91 -3.67
CA VAL A 18 7.82 -16.13 -3.13
C VAL A 18 7.87 -16.01 -1.60
N ILE A 19 7.05 -15.12 -1.05
CA ILE A 19 6.91 -14.94 0.40
C ILE A 19 5.56 -15.55 0.82
N PRO A 20 5.56 -16.63 1.63
CA PRO A 20 4.33 -17.23 2.14
C PRO A 20 3.50 -16.24 2.95
N LYS A 21 2.17 -16.35 2.88
CA LYS A 21 1.26 -15.46 3.64
C LYS A 21 1.48 -15.52 5.15
N GLU A 22 1.74 -16.70 5.73
CA GLU A 22 1.91 -16.84 7.19
C GLU A 22 3.19 -16.16 7.72
N MET A 23 4.19 -15.99 6.86
CA MET A 23 5.45 -15.35 7.24
C MET A 23 5.40 -13.82 7.23
N ARG A 24 4.26 -13.22 6.88
CA ARG A 24 4.16 -11.77 6.74
C ARG A 24 3.68 -11.09 8.00
N THR A 25 4.34 -9.98 8.29
CA THR A 25 3.85 -9.00 9.26
C THR A 25 2.93 -8.01 8.56
N ARG A 26 1.83 -7.64 9.22
CA ARG A 26 0.94 -6.58 8.74
C ARG A 26 1.70 -5.26 8.66
N CYS A 27 1.79 -4.67 7.47
CA CYS A 27 2.37 -3.35 7.29
C CYS A 27 1.36 -2.26 7.72
N GLU A 28 1.80 -1.34 8.57
CA GLU A 28 1.02 -0.15 8.90
C GLU A 28 1.35 0.98 7.94
N ILE A 29 0.33 1.50 7.28
CA ILE A 29 0.47 2.59 6.32
C ILE A 29 0.15 3.90 7.03
N TRP A 30 1.09 4.84 6.99
CA TRP A 30 0.96 6.15 7.59
C TRP A 30 0.76 7.24 6.52
N SER A 31 0.04 8.28 6.89
CA SER A 31 -0.26 9.43 6.02
C SER A 31 -0.04 10.73 6.78
N ARG A 32 0.21 11.83 6.05
CA ARG A 32 0.35 13.18 6.63
C ARG A 32 -0.71 14.14 6.08
N PRO A 33 -1.93 14.20 6.66
CA PRO A 33 -3.02 14.92 6.01
C PRO A 33 -3.01 16.44 6.21
N VAL A 34 -2.65 16.93 7.40
CA VAL A 34 -2.60 18.36 7.79
C VAL A 34 -1.38 18.66 8.68
N GLY A 35 -0.24 18.03 8.38
CA GLY A 35 1.03 18.34 9.05
C GLY A 35 1.51 17.34 10.11
N TYR A 36 0.68 16.40 10.57
CA TYR A 36 1.07 15.30 11.48
C TYR A 36 0.82 13.91 10.87
N LEU A 37 1.50 12.90 11.41
CA LEU A 37 1.38 11.50 10.99
C LEU A 37 0.15 10.83 11.61
N ARG A 38 -0.67 10.18 10.78
CA ARG A 38 -1.83 9.38 11.20
C ARG A 38 -1.87 8.04 10.44
N PRO A 39 -2.13 6.90 11.11
CA PRO A 39 -2.33 5.63 10.44
C PRO A 39 -3.55 5.70 9.52
N VAL A 40 -3.40 5.21 8.29
CA VAL A 40 -4.49 5.14 7.31
C VAL A 40 -5.62 4.22 7.80
N GLN A 41 -5.27 3.20 8.60
CA GLN A 41 -6.23 2.29 9.21
C GLN A 41 -7.24 3.01 10.12
N HIS A 42 -6.89 4.19 10.66
CA HIS A 42 -7.75 4.99 11.53
C HIS A 42 -8.59 6.03 10.79
N TRP A 43 -8.62 6.03 9.45
CA TRP A 43 -9.44 6.99 8.70
C TRP A 43 -10.93 6.65 8.85
N ASN A 44 -11.73 7.66 9.18
CA ASN A 44 -13.19 7.58 9.15
C ASN A 44 -13.72 7.78 7.71
N ASN A 45 -15.04 7.63 7.52
CA ASN A 45 -15.68 7.82 6.21
C ASN A 45 -15.40 9.21 5.61
N GLY A 46 -15.55 10.27 6.41
CA GLY A 46 -15.31 11.64 5.92
C GLY A 46 -13.86 11.87 5.46
N LYS A 47 -12.87 11.31 6.17
CA LYS A 47 -11.47 11.46 5.77
C LYS A 47 -11.13 10.71 4.48
N ARG A 48 -11.76 9.54 4.28
CA ARG A 48 -11.63 8.79 3.02
C ARG A 48 -12.19 9.58 1.84
N GLU A 49 -13.35 10.22 2.02
CA GLU A 49 -13.95 11.03 0.97
C GLU A 49 -13.14 12.31 0.70
N GLU A 50 -12.73 13.03 1.75
CA GLU A 50 -11.85 14.19 1.61
C GLU A 50 -10.56 13.84 0.85
N PHE A 51 -9.94 12.68 1.14
CA PHE A 51 -8.75 12.23 0.41
C PHE A 51 -9.03 11.90 -1.06
N ARG A 52 -10.21 11.33 -1.38
CA ARG A 52 -10.62 11.04 -2.76
C ARG A 52 -10.79 12.32 -3.58
N GLU A 53 -11.24 13.40 -2.96
CA GLU A 53 -11.42 14.71 -3.61
C GLU A 53 -10.10 15.48 -3.80
N ARG A 54 -9.01 15.07 -3.13
CA ARG A 54 -7.69 15.74 -3.27
C ARG A 54 -7.13 15.58 -4.68
N LYS A 55 -6.75 16.70 -5.28
CA LYS A 55 -6.05 16.73 -6.57
C LYS A 55 -4.54 16.80 -6.34
N ARG A 56 -3.80 15.90 -7.00
CA ARG A 56 -2.34 15.94 -7.03
C ARG A 56 -1.92 16.92 -8.12
N PHE A 57 -1.01 17.83 -7.78
CA PHE A 57 -0.30 18.59 -8.79
C PHE A 57 0.54 17.63 -9.62
N LYS A 58 0.37 17.66 -10.94
CA LYS A 58 1.28 17.00 -11.88
C LYS A 58 2.24 18.07 -12.36
N VAL A 59 3.52 17.89 -12.11
CA VAL A 59 4.55 18.69 -12.76
C VAL A 59 4.49 18.28 -14.24
N GLU A 60 3.99 19.17 -15.11
CA GLU A 60 4.23 18.99 -16.54
C GLU A 60 5.74 19.20 -16.76
N ASP A 61 6.38 18.30 -17.52
CA ASP A 61 7.77 18.49 -17.98
C ASP A 61 7.85 19.88 -18.59
N SER A 62 8.43 20.79 -17.82
CA SER A 62 8.56 22.19 -18.19
C SER A 62 9.60 22.19 -19.31
N LYS A 63 9.13 22.37 -20.55
CA LYS A 63 9.98 22.47 -21.74
C LYS A 63 11.11 23.48 -21.55
#